data_AF-A0A7W5DWE9-F1
#
_entry.id   AF-A0A7W5DWE9-F1
#
_cell.length_a   1.000
_cell.length_b   1.000
_cell.length_c   1.000
_cell.angle_alpha   90.00
_cell.angle_beta   90.00
_cell.angle_gamma   90.00
#
_symmetry.space_group_name_H-M   'P 1'
#
loop_
_entity.id
_entity.type
_entity.pdbx_description
1 polymer ?
#
loop_
_entity_poly.entity_id
_entity_poly.type
_entity_poly.pdbx_seq_one_letter_code
_entity_poly.pdbx_strand_id
1 'polypeptide(L)'
;MMSIRVLFASVCVALAGSVFAGSVLAGLRALPEPADDTLPSVFLIGDSTVRNGDASGGNGQWGWGEPFRDFFDLSKLNVVNRAVGGLSSRTYLTFGYWEVTKKHLKPGDFLIIQFGHNDASPINDDQRARGTIRGNGDEVEEILNQITGKGEVVHSYGWYLRNYIREAREKGVHPIVCSPVPRKSWDGGKVNRATSSYASWAREAAAAEDVPFVDLNDIVAERYEAIGQPGVEELFADKHTHTSLAGARLNAECVVAGLRALALKDLTQFLSVDGERVSRARASQVAIVDQRPVLEESSEADGAILRDAIPTLYIIGDSTVRNGHMDGVGWGEVVGQHFDHAKINVVNRAIGGRSTRSFWREGRWDDVYQKLKPGDFVIMQFGHNDGGRVGDIRYKRRPALPGIGDETQDVSLDDGRVESVRTYGWYLKRFCTETTSKGATPIVCSPVPHKDNWRDGKFVPDFADHRKWCGQVAEEMGAKFVDLTALIGRRYQDLGEAEVETLFADARTHTNKKGAEVNAECVVAGLRSIAALPLNLVMTEREQGERVGDVSAPLVSSRAE
;
A
#
# COMPACT_ATOMS: atom_id res chain seq x y z
N MET A 1 -49.38 29.74 -36.07
CA MET A 1 -48.41 30.83 -35.79
C MET A 1 -48.03 30.75 -34.32
N MET A 2 -46.77 30.47 -34.04
CA MET A 2 -45.95 30.85 -32.87
C MET A 2 -44.99 29.71 -32.54
N SER A 3 -43.78 29.87 -33.06
CA SER A 3 -42.60 29.07 -32.76
C SER A 3 -41.93 29.71 -31.55
N ILE A 4 -41.77 28.97 -30.46
CA ILE A 4 -41.00 29.40 -29.30
C ILE A 4 -39.55 28.99 -29.57
N ARG A 5 -38.71 29.99 -29.89
CA ARG A 5 -37.26 29.87 -29.92
C ARG A 5 -36.75 29.90 -28.47
N VAL A 6 -36.21 28.78 -27.99
CA VAL A 6 -35.39 28.75 -26.78
C VAL A 6 -33.96 29.10 -27.20
N LEU A 7 -33.44 30.20 -26.64
CA LEU A 7 -32.08 30.67 -26.83
C LEU A 7 -31.10 29.64 -26.26
N PHE A 8 -30.27 29.03 -27.11
CA PHE A 8 -29.08 28.31 -26.67
C PHE A 8 -28.04 29.34 -26.18
N ALA A 9 -27.91 29.49 -24.87
CA ALA A 9 -26.73 30.10 -24.28
C ALA A 9 -25.59 29.09 -24.38
N SER A 10 -24.75 29.23 -25.41
CA SER A 10 -23.46 28.54 -25.47
C SER A 10 -22.58 29.10 -24.36
N VAL A 11 -22.50 28.39 -23.24
CA VAL A 11 -21.41 28.60 -22.29
C VAL A 11 -20.22 27.80 -22.83
N CYS A 12 -19.43 28.46 -23.67
CA CYS A 12 -18.04 28.06 -23.87
C CYS A 12 -17.33 28.21 -22.52
N VAL A 13 -17.20 27.14 -21.75
CA VAL A 13 -16.15 27.08 -20.74
C VAL A 13 -14.85 26.94 -21.51
N ALA A 14 -14.21 28.08 -21.74
CA ALA A 14 -12.85 28.14 -22.20
C ALA A 14 -11.98 27.25 -21.31
N LEU A 15 -11.15 26.41 -21.94
CA LEU A 15 -9.96 25.84 -21.32
C LEU A 15 -9.19 26.98 -20.66
N ALA A 16 -9.34 27.12 -19.35
CA ALA A 16 -8.44 27.91 -18.51
C ALA A 16 -7.14 27.11 -18.34
N GLY A 17 -6.46 26.86 -19.46
CA GLY A 17 -5.00 26.84 -19.47
C GLY A 17 -4.55 28.28 -19.23
N SER A 18 -4.59 28.71 -17.97
CA SER A 18 -4.18 30.05 -17.57
C SER A 18 -3.10 29.95 -16.50
N VAL A 19 -1.87 29.94 -17.00
CA VAL A 19 -0.78 30.81 -16.55
C VAL A 19 -0.69 30.97 -15.03
N PHE A 20 -0.02 30.02 -14.37
CA PHE A 20 0.64 30.26 -13.08
C PHE A 20 2.15 30.00 -13.20
N ALA A 21 2.76 30.48 -14.29
CA ALA A 21 4.22 30.48 -14.47
C ALA A 21 4.83 31.89 -14.39
N GLY A 22 4.03 32.93 -14.21
CA GLY A 22 4.53 34.31 -14.19
C GLY A 22 4.33 34.96 -12.83
N SER A 23 5.34 34.89 -11.95
CA SER A 23 5.69 35.90 -10.91
C SER A 23 6.39 35.33 -9.65
N VAL A 24 6.78 34.06 -9.62
CA VAL A 24 7.74 33.53 -8.61
C VAL A 24 8.88 32.74 -9.30
N LEU A 25 9.37 33.25 -10.43
CA LEU A 25 10.59 32.73 -11.08
C LEU A 25 11.85 33.53 -10.72
N ALA A 26 11.73 34.48 -9.79
CA ALA A 26 12.87 35.15 -9.19
C ALA A 26 13.56 34.20 -8.21
N GLY A 27 14.61 33.51 -8.68
CA GLY A 27 15.68 32.97 -7.84
C GLY A 27 15.49 31.56 -7.26
N LEU A 28 14.85 30.63 -7.99
CA LEU A 28 14.97 29.22 -7.62
C LEU A 28 16.45 28.81 -7.64
N ARG A 29 16.90 28.15 -6.58
CA ARG A 29 18.26 27.61 -6.55
C ARG A 29 18.39 26.60 -7.68
N ALA A 30 19.41 26.74 -8.51
CA ALA A 30 19.77 25.73 -9.49
C ALA A 30 20.09 24.42 -8.77
N LEU A 31 19.41 23.34 -9.17
CA LEU A 31 19.60 22.00 -8.61
C LEU A 31 20.27 21.10 -9.66
N PRO A 32 21.00 20.07 -9.21
CA PRO A 32 21.66 19.13 -10.13
C PRO A 32 20.68 18.53 -11.13
N GLU A 33 21.11 18.45 -12.38
CA GLU A 33 20.44 17.75 -13.48
C GLU A 33 21.16 16.41 -13.73
N PRO A 34 20.54 15.46 -14.45
CA PRO A 34 21.24 14.25 -14.90
C PRO A 34 22.54 14.60 -15.64
N ALA A 35 23.61 13.86 -15.38
CA ALA A 35 24.90 14.09 -16.04
C ALA A 35 24.92 13.49 -17.46
N ASP A 36 24.17 12.41 -17.67
CA ASP A 36 23.98 11.74 -18.95
C ASP A 36 22.51 11.33 -19.11
N ASP A 37 21.78 11.98 -20.02
CA ASP A 37 20.36 11.71 -20.26
C ASP A 37 20.07 10.32 -20.84
N THR A 38 21.10 9.60 -21.32
CA THR A 38 20.97 8.22 -21.82
C THR A 38 20.93 7.18 -20.71
N LEU A 39 21.40 7.52 -19.51
CA LEU A 39 21.39 6.62 -18.35
C LEU A 39 20.09 6.75 -17.55
N PRO A 40 19.63 5.67 -16.87
CA PRO A 40 18.62 5.79 -15.83
C PRO A 40 19.10 6.73 -14.71
N SER A 41 18.15 7.31 -13.98
CA SER A 41 18.44 8.24 -12.88
C SER A 41 17.75 7.80 -11.60
N VAL A 42 18.43 7.94 -10.46
CA VAL A 42 17.80 7.97 -9.13
C VAL A 42 17.75 9.41 -8.64
N PHE A 43 16.55 9.96 -8.58
CA PHE A 43 16.28 11.29 -8.07
C PHE A 43 16.03 11.23 -6.56
N LEU A 44 16.62 12.17 -5.82
CA LEU A 44 16.35 12.35 -4.40
C LEU A 44 15.59 13.66 -4.19
N ILE A 45 14.45 13.60 -3.52
CA ILE A 45 13.75 14.80 -3.03
C ILE A 45 13.62 14.75 -1.52
N GLY A 46 13.79 15.90 -0.89
CA GLY A 46 13.75 15.98 0.57
C GLY A 46 14.21 17.31 1.14
N ASP A 47 14.42 17.28 2.45
CA ASP A 47 14.81 18.44 3.26
C ASP A 47 16.34 18.57 3.46
N SER A 48 16.75 19.33 4.49
CA SER A 48 18.18 19.54 4.80
C SER A 48 18.92 18.28 5.22
N THR A 49 18.22 17.23 5.67
CA THR A 49 18.83 15.95 6.03
C THR A 49 19.11 15.06 4.82
N VAL A 50 18.61 15.43 3.64
CA VAL A 50 18.87 14.76 2.36
C VAL A 50 19.79 15.61 1.46
N ARG A 51 19.64 16.94 1.50
CA ARG A 51 20.40 17.91 0.69
C ARG A 51 21.92 17.69 0.77
N ASN A 52 22.59 17.75 -0.39
CA ASN A 52 23.88 18.45 -0.60
C ASN A 52 24.50 18.25 -1.99
N GLY A 53 23.69 18.23 -3.07
CA GLY A 53 24.17 18.10 -4.45
C GLY A 53 25.05 19.23 -5.02
N ASP A 54 25.49 20.19 -4.19
CA ASP A 54 26.51 21.21 -4.54
C ASP A 54 27.84 21.03 -3.77
N ALA A 55 27.97 19.95 -2.98
CA ALA A 55 29.13 19.61 -2.16
C ALA A 55 29.64 20.73 -1.21
N SER A 56 28.81 21.74 -0.90
CA SER A 56 29.27 22.92 -0.14
C SER A 56 29.36 22.69 1.36
N GLY A 57 28.57 21.75 1.91
CA GLY A 57 28.63 21.36 3.33
C GLY A 57 28.45 22.50 4.34
N GLY A 58 27.86 23.64 3.95
CA GLY A 58 27.87 24.89 4.73
C GLY A 58 27.51 24.70 6.21
N ASN A 59 28.29 25.30 7.10
CA ASN A 59 28.27 25.10 8.57
C ASN A 59 28.55 23.67 9.03
N GLY A 60 29.27 22.89 8.21
CA GLY A 60 29.57 21.48 8.49
C GLY A 60 28.38 20.54 8.30
N GLN A 61 27.25 21.02 7.77
CA GLN A 61 26.00 20.27 7.66
C GLN A 61 25.90 19.49 6.36
N TRP A 62 25.70 18.19 6.48
CA TRP A 62 25.55 17.27 5.35
C TRP A 62 24.27 16.46 5.45
N GLY A 63 23.49 16.44 4.38
CA GLY A 63 22.43 15.47 4.18
C GLY A 63 22.96 14.20 3.54
N TRP A 64 22.31 13.07 3.81
CA TRP A 64 22.78 11.75 3.38
C TRP A 64 22.80 11.59 1.86
N GLY A 65 21.97 12.34 1.13
CA GLY A 65 21.87 12.23 -0.33
C GLY A 65 23.15 12.61 -1.07
N GLU A 66 24.10 13.29 -0.42
CA GLU A 66 25.40 13.59 -1.02
C GLU A 66 26.36 12.38 -0.97
N PRO A 67 26.74 11.83 0.18
CA PRO A 67 27.53 10.58 0.23
C PRO A 67 26.80 9.36 -0.37
N PHE A 68 25.48 9.41 -0.53
CA PHE A 68 24.70 8.36 -1.19
C PHE A 68 25.22 8.01 -2.59
N ARG A 69 25.74 9.00 -3.33
CA ARG A 69 26.25 8.78 -4.69
C ARG A 69 27.44 7.82 -4.73
N ASP A 70 28.22 7.74 -3.66
CA ASP A 70 29.44 6.91 -3.59
C ASP A 70 29.09 5.40 -3.60
N PHE A 71 27.85 5.05 -3.28
CA PHE A 71 27.37 3.67 -3.24
C PHE A 71 26.83 3.17 -4.59
N PHE A 72 26.93 3.98 -5.66
CA PHE A 72 26.46 3.62 -7.01
C PHE A 72 27.55 3.75 -8.07
N ASP A 73 27.46 2.91 -9.11
CA ASP A 73 28.29 3.00 -10.31
C ASP A 73 27.75 4.12 -11.21
N LEU A 74 28.37 5.30 -11.10
CA LEU A 74 27.96 6.51 -11.83
C LEU A 74 28.21 6.43 -13.35
N SER A 75 28.87 5.37 -13.84
CA SER A 75 28.95 5.10 -15.28
C SER A 75 27.68 4.45 -15.85
N LYS A 76 26.77 4.00 -14.98
CA LYS A 76 25.55 3.27 -15.34
C LYS A 76 24.26 3.92 -14.84
N LEU A 77 24.35 4.81 -13.84
CA LEU A 77 23.21 5.45 -13.20
C LEU A 77 23.56 6.89 -12.82
N ASN A 78 22.67 7.84 -13.12
CA ASN A 78 22.76 9.18 -12.53
C ASN A 78 22.22 9.17 -11.09
N VAL A 79 22.95 9.78 -10.16
CA VAL A 79 22.42 10.09 -8.81
C VAL A 79 22.15 11.58 -8.75
N VAL A 80 20.88 11.97 -8.73
CA VAL A 80 20.44 13.37 -8.89
C VAL A 80 19.79 13.87 -7.60
N ASN A 81 20.61 14.42 -6.69
CA ASN A 81 20.12 14.94 -5.42
C ASN A 81 19.48 16.34 -5.58
N ARG A 82 18.14 16.37 -5.59
CA ARG A 82 17.33 17.60 -5.74
C ARG A 82 16.65 17.99 -4.44
N ALA A 83 17.11 17.50 -3.30
CA ALA A 83 16.64 17.93 -1.99
C ALA A 83 17.06 19.37 -1.68
N VAL A 84 16.21 20.12 -0.97
CA VAL A 84 16.44 21.53 -0.67
C VAL A 84 16.30 21.77 0.82
N GLY A 85 17.37 22.29 1.41
CA GLY A 85 17.42 22.57 2.84
C GLY A 85 16.37 23.59 3.26
N GLY A 86 15.71 23.33 4.38
CA GLY A 86 14.69 24.21 4.95
C GLY A 86 13.29 24.05 4.37
N LEU A 87 13.11 23.27 3.30
CA LEU A 87 11.79 22.98 2.74
C LEU A 87 11.11 21.78 3.42
N SER A 88 9.79 21.79 3.42
CA SER A 88 8.93 20.66 3.79
C SER A 88 8.39 19.98 2.54
N SER A 89 7.65 18.87 2.70
CA SER A 89 6.95 18.23 1.58
C SER A 89 6.01 19.22 0.88
N ARG A 90 5.37 20.13 1.62
CA ARG A 90 4.57 21.23 1.08
C ARG A 90 5.40 22.26 0.33
N THR A 91 6.37 22.89 0.97
CA THR A 91 7.04 24.06 0.36
C THR A 91 7.94 23.69 -0.81
N TYR A 92 8.36 22.44 -0.91
CA TYR A 92 8.97 21.91 -2.12
C TYR A 92 8.03 21.97 -3.35
N LEU A 93 6.74 21.70 -3.14
CA LEU A 93 5.69 21.88 -4.16
C LEU A 93 5.36 23.36 -4.35
N THR A 94 5.05 24.09 -3.27
CA THR A 94 4.61 25.50 -3.30
C THR A 94 5.61 26.40 -4.04
N PHE A 95 6.92 26.15 -3.86
CA PHE A 95 7.96 26.94 -4.52
C PHE A 95 8.32 26.44 -5.92
N GLY A 96 7.68 25.38 -6.43
CA GLY A 96 7.87 24.91 -7.80
C GLY A 96 9.10 24.03 -8.03
N TYR A 97 9.80 23.61 -6.98
CA TYR A 97 10.92 22.67 -7.12
C TYR A 97 10.46 21.33 -7.70
N TRP A 98 9.26 20.87 -7.32
CA TRP A 98 8.67 19.67 -7.91
C TRP A 98 8.39 19.82 -9.41
N GLU A 99 7.84 20.96 -9.85
CA GLU A 99 7.58 21.21 -11.27
C GLU A 99 8.85 21.19 -12.12
N VAL A 100 9.95 21.71 -11.59
CA VAL A 100 11.25 21.64 -12.28
C VAL A 100 11.80 20.21 -12.25
N THR A 101 11.76 19.53 -11.10
CA THR A 101 12.20 18.13 -10.97
C THR A 101 11.46 17.22 -11.95
N LYS A 102 10.14 17.36 -12.07
CA LYS A 102 9.30 16.58 -12.98
C LYS A 102 9.71 16.66 -14.45
N LYS A 103 10.33 17.75 -14.89
CA LYS A 103 10.76 17.92 -16.29
C LYS A 103 11.93 17.01 -16.66
N HIS A 104 12.69 16.54 -15.68
CA HIS A 104 13.83 15.64 -15.88
C HIS A 104 13.48 14.16 -15.67
N LEU A 105 12.29 13.86 -15.15
CA LEU A 105 11.84 12.50 -14.87
C LEU A 105 11.45 11.78 -16.17
N LYS A 106 11.97 10.57 -16.40
CA LYS A 106 11.60 9.70 -17.52
C LYS A 106 11.25 8.28 -17.07
N PRO A 107 10.52 7.50 -17.90
CA PRO A 107 10.21 6.11 -17.59
C PRO A 107 11.46 5.29 -17.26
N GLY A 108 11.39 4.45 -16.23
CA GLY A 108 12.51 3.64 -15.76
C GLY A 108 13.40 4.32 -14.71
N ASP A 109 13.26 5.62 -14.47
CA ASP A 109 13.94 6.30 -13.36
C ASP A 109 13.38 5.86 -12.00
N PHE A 110 14.11 6.19 -10.94
CA PHE A 110 13.73 5.99 -9.54
C PHE A 110 13.58 7.34 -8.83
N LEU A 111 12.66 7.42 -7.88
CA LEU A 111 12.47 8.61 -7.04
C LEU A 111 12.48 8.21 -5.56
N ILE A 112 13.49 8.64 -4.81
CA ILE A 112 13.55 8.46 -3.35
C ILE A 112 13.03 9.74 -2.67
N ILE A 113 12.02 9.58 -1.82
CA ILE A 113 11.31 10.67 -1.16
C ILE A 113 11.57 10.60 0.34
N GLN A 114 12.09 11.67 0.94
CA GLN A 114 12.17 11.81 2.40
C GLN A 114 11.89 13.25 2.86
N PHE A 115 10.80 13.42 3.60
CA PHE A 115 10.43 14.68 4.26
C PHE A 115 9.96 14.40 5.70
N GLY A 116 9.71 15.44 6.49
CA GLY A 116 9.10 15.32 7.82
C GLY A 116 9.67 16.30 8.86
N HIS A 117 10.95 16.68 8.75
CA HIS A 117 11.58 17.52 9.78
C HIS A 117 11.01 18.94 9.81
N ASN A 118 10.74 19.49 8.63
CA ASN A 118 10.25 20.84 8.45
C ASN A 118 8.72 20.89 8.42
N ASP A 119 8.08 19.81 8.02
CA ASP A 119 6.63 19.58 8.03
C ASP A 119 6.04 19.73 9.43
N ALA A 120 6.83 19.43 10.47
CA ALA A 120 6.48 19.61 11.89
C ALA A 120 6.41 21.08 12.36
N SER A 121 6.79 22.05 11.52
CA SER A 121 6.72 23.49 11.83
C SER A 121 5.27 23.98 11.88
N PRO A 122 4.99 25.20 12.38
CA PRO A 122 3.68 25.82 12.21
C PRO A 122 3.26 25.89 10.73
N ILE A 123 1.97 25.68 10.48
CA ILE A 123 1.38 25.74 9.12
C ILE A 123 1.56 27.13 8.51
N ASN A 124 1.38 28.17 9.33
CA ASN A 124 1.51 29.55 8.91
C ASN A 124 2.19 30.36 10.02
N ASP A 125 3.25 31.07 9.65
CA ASP A 125 3.99 32.00 10.50
C ASP A 125 4.72 33.01 9.61
N ASP A 126 5.24 34.10 10.20
CA ASP A 126 5.93 35.17 9.48
C ASP A 126 7.43 34.88 9.20
N GLN A 127 7.92 33.68 9.54
CA GLN A 127 9.33 33.31 9.38
C GLN A 127 9.58 32.31 8.26
N ARG A 128 8.73 31.28 8.15
CA ARG A 128 8.93 30.11 7.28
C ARG A 128 7.64 29.60 6.64
N ALA A 129 6.49 29.65 7.33
CA ALA A 129 5.17 29.17 6.88
C ALA A 129 5.21 27.83 6.12
N ARG A 130 5.85 26.81 6.71
CA ARG A 130 6.22 25.57 5.99
C ARG A 130 5.62 24.30 6.57
N GLY A 131 4.86 24.38 7.65
CA GLY A 131 4.20 23.21 8.25
C GLY A 131 3.17 22.58 7.32
N THR A 132 2.87 21.31 7.58
CA THR A 132 1.75 20.59 6.96
C THR A 132 0.69 20.28 8.02
N ILE A 133 -0.52 19.92 7.59
CA ILE A 133 -1.46 19.29 8.52
C ILE A 133 -0.87 17.95 8.97
N ARG A 134 -0.93 17.69 10.28
CA ARG A 134 -0.39 16.46 10.87
C ARG A 134 -1.27 15.28 10.50
N GLY A 135 -0.66 14.17 10.10
CA GLY A 135 -1.38 12.96 9.74
C GLY A 135 -1.19 12.55 8.29
N ASN A 136 -1.93 11.51 7.93
CA ASN A 136 -1.89 10.89 6.62
C ASN A 136 -3.25 10.95 5.89
N GLY A 137 -4.23 11.69 6.42
CA GLY A 137 -5.57 11.83 5.83
C GLY A 137 -5.59 12.78 4.63
N ASP A 138 -6.77 13.24 4.25
CA ASP A 138 -6.97 14.18 3.13
C ASP A 138 -7.46 15.55 3.64
N GLU A 139 -7.09 15.89 4.87
CA GLU A 139 -7.44 17.17 5.49
C GLU A 139 -6.84 18.34 4.70
N VAL A 140 -7.57 19.45 4.68
CA VAL A 140 -7.19 20.70 4.02
C VAL A 140 -7.42 21.89 4.93
N GLU A 141 -6.56 22.91 4.80
CA GLU A 141 -6.68 24.20 5.48
C GLU A 141 -6.34 25.32 4.50
N GLU A 142 -7.24 26.29 4.34
CA GLU A 142 -6.96 27.49 3.56
C GLU A 142 -6.28 28.53 4.43
N ILE A 143 -5.15 29.07 3.97
CA ILE A 143 -4.41 30.10 4.68
C ILE A 143 -4.13 31.30 3.78
N LEU A 144 -3.99 32.49 4.38
CA LEU A 144 -3.21 33.57 3.79
C LEU A 144 -1.76 33.37 4.23
N ASN A 145 -0.91 32.87 3.33
CA ASN A 145 0.49 32.59 3.63
C ASN A 145 1.22 33.89 3.95
N GLN A 146 1.74 34.01 5.18
CA GLN A 146 2.37 35.24 5.66
C GLN A 146 3.70 35.56 4.98
N ILE A 147 4.35 34.57 4.36
CA ILE A 147 5.60 34.74 3.60
C ILE A 147 5.34 35.21 2.18
N THR A 148 4.34 34.63 1.50
CA THR A 148 4.07 34.94 0.08
C THR A 148 3.01 36.02 -0.10
N GLY A 149 2.23 36.32 0.94
CA GLY A 149 1.07 37.21 0.88
C GLY A 149 -0.10 36.67 0.04
N LYS A 150 -0.10 35.38 -0.30
CA LYS A 150 -1.09 34.75 -1.20
C LYS A 150 -1.94 33.72 -0.45
N GLY A 151 -3.17 33.50 -0.94
CA GLY A 151 -3.99 32.38 -0.51
C GLY A 151 -3.34 31.04 -0.91
N GLU A 152 -3.33 30.07 -0.01
CA GLU A 152 -2.76 28.74 -0.21
C GLU A 152 -3.63 27.68 0.47
N VAL A 153 -3.83 26.54 -0.21
CA VAL A 153 -4.47 25.35 0.37
C VAL A 153 -3.38 24.42 0.90
N VAL A 154 -3.44 24.13 2.19
CA VAL A 154 -2.49 23.28 2.91
C VAL A 154 -3.10 21.91 3.11
N HIS A 155 -2.43 20.86 2.63
CA HIS A 155 -2.83 19.48 2.84
C HIS A 155 -2.12 18.80 4.03
N SER A 156 -2.54 17.58 4.36
CA SER A 156 -1.81 16.68 5.27
C SER A 156 -0.44 16.29 4.74
N TYR A 157 0.49 15.95 5.63
CA TYR A 157 1.80 15.42 5.27
C TYR A 157 1.70 14.22 4.30
N GLY A 158 0.83 13.28 4.63
CA GLY A 158 0.58 12.10 3.81
C GLY A 158 0.12 12.43 2.39
N TRP A 159 -0.77 13.43 2.25
CA TRP A 159 -1.27 13.85 0.94
C TRP A 159 -0.14 14.30 0.02
N TYR A 160 0.82 15.10 0.51
CA TYR A 160 1.94 15.56 -0.33
C TYR A 160 2.83 14.40 -0.79
N LEU A 161 3.12 13.45 0.09
CA LEU A 161 3.88 12.25 -0.31
C LEU A 161 3.14 11.45 -1.38
N ARG A 162 1.83 11.21 -1.19
CA ARG A 162 0.99 10.51 -2.18
C ARG A 162 0.92 11.26 -3.50
N ASN A 163 0.88 12.59 -3.48
CA ASN A 163 0.91 13.41 -4.67
C ASN A 163 2.20 13.20 -5.48
N TYR A 164 3.37 13.27 -4.82
CA TYR A 164 4.65 13.01 -5.47
C TYR A 164 4.74 11.60 -6.05
N ILE A 165 4.24 10.60 -5.32
CA ILE A 165 4.21 9.20 -5.75
C ILE A 165 3.37 9.04 -7.02
N ARG A 166 2.15 9.59 -7.04
CA ARG A 166 1.23 9.48 -8.18
C ARG A 166 1.79 10.16 -9.42
N GLU A 167 2.25 11.40 -9.28
CA GLU A 167 2.79 12.15 -10.42
C GLU A 167 4.11 11.58 -10.97
N ALA A 168 4.91 10.93 -10.13
CA ALA A 168 6.09 10.18 -10.56
C ALA A 168 5.68 8.93 -11.36
N ARG A 169 4.71 8.16 -10.87
CA ARG A 169 4.18 6.98 -11.56
C ARG A 169 3.54 7.29 -12.90
N GLU A 170 2.83 8.41 -13.01
CA GLU A 170 2.28 8.88 -14.28
C GLU A 170 3.37 9.10 -15.35
N LYS A 171 4.62 9.31 -14.93
CA LYS A 171 5.80 9.38 -15.82
C LYS A 171 6.57 8.07 -15.97
N GLY A 172 6.06 6.97 -15.42
CA GLY A 172 6.74 5.66 -15.43
C GLY A 172 7.97 5.59 -14.51
N VAL A 173 8.06 6.47 -13.50
CA VAL A 173 9.12 6.47 -12.49
C VAL A 173 8.74 5.56 -11.32
N HIS A 174 9.73 4.90 -10.71
CA HIS A 174 9.57 4.01 -9.56
C HIS A 174 9.80 4.76 -8.24
N PRO A 175 8.76 5.13 -7.48
CA PRO A 175 8.91 5.90 -6.25
C PRO A 175 9.24 4.98 -5.07
N ILE A 176 10.07 5.46 -4.15
CA ILE A 176 10.48 4.78 -2.91
C ILE A 176 10.39 5.83 -1.80
N VAL A 177 9.73 5.48 -0.69
CA VAL A 177 9.58 6.39 0.45
C VAL A 177 10.53 5.99 1.57
N CYS A 178 11.30 6.94 2.10
CA CYS A 178 12.04 6.78 3.33
C CYS A 178 11.36 7.57 4.46
N SER A 179 11.23 6.99 5.65
CA SER A 179 10.91 7.78 6.84
C SER A 179 12.02 8.81 7.13
N PRO A 180 11.74 9.95 7.78
CA PRO A 180 12.78 10.90 8.14
C PRO A 180 13.79 10.25 9.10
N VAL A 181 15.09 10.54 8.90
CA VAL A 181 16.14 10.14 9.87
C VAL A 181 15.79 10.63 11.29
N PRO A 182 16.20 9.91 12.35
CA PRO A 182 15.96 10.35 13.71
C PRO A 182 16.85 11.56 14.05
N ARG A 183 16.36 12.43 14.92
CA ARG A 183 17.18 13.45 15.58
C ARG A 183 18.07 12.79 16.63
N LYS A 184 19.16 13.43 17.06
CA LYS A 184 19.97 12.98 18.20
C LYS A 184 19.29 13.22 19.55
N SER A 185 18.09 12.66 19.69
CA SER A 185 17.24 12.73 20.88
C SER A 185 17.08 11.33 21.46
N TRP A 186 17.19 11.23 22.78
CA TRP A 186 17.27 9.96 23.49
C TRP A 186 16.27 9.94 24.65
N ASP A 187 15.70 8.78 24.92
CA ASP A 187 14.95 8.47 26.13
C ASP A 187 15.36 7.08 26.64
N GLY A 188 15.72 6.98 27.92
CA GLY A 188 16.14 5.71 28.53
C GLY A 188 17.28 4.97 27.79
N GLY A 189 18.19 5.68 27.12
CA GLY A 189 19.27 5.09 26.32
C GLY A 189 18.84 4.59 24.94
N LYS A 190 17.60 4.84 24.53
CA LYS A 190 17.06 4.56 23.19
C LYS A 190 16.90 5.84 22.40
N VAL A 191 17.14 5.76 21.10
CA VAL A 191 16.91 6.91 20.20
C VAL A 191 15.41 7.06 19.99
N ASN A 192 14.92 8.29 20.11
CA ASN A 192 13.51 8.60 19.93
C ASN A 192 13.09 8.39 18.48
N ARG A 193 12.21 7.42 18.27
CA ARG A 193 11.63 7.10 16.97
C ARG A 193 10.35 7.88 16.75
N ALA A 194 10.10 8.31 15.52
CA ALA A 194 8.88 9.02 15.14
C ALA A 194 7.70 8.06 14.85
N THR A 195 7.61 6.95 15.60
CA THR A 195 6.68 5.82 15.38
C THR A 195 5.20 6.17 15.56
N SER A 196 4.89 7.29 16.19
CA SER A 196 3.53 7.84 16.32
C SER A 196 3.29 9.09 15.48
N SER A 197 4.21 9.45 14.59
CA SER A 197 4.14 10.67 13.77
C SER A 197 4.73 10.47 12.37
N TYR A 198 5.65 11.34 11.92
CA TYR A 198 6.10 11.43 10.55
C TYR A 198 6.72 10.13 9.99
N ALA A 199 7.35 9.29 10.80
CA ALA A 199 7.80 7.98 10.31
C ALA A 199 6.62 7.04 10.04
N SER A 200 5.60 7.01 10.92
CA SER A 200 4.36 6.26 10.68
C SER A 200 3.59 6.83 9.49
N TRP A 201 3.44 8.14 9.38
CA TRP A 201 2.69 8.72 8.26
C TRP A 201 3.40 8.53 6.92
N ALA A 202 4.73 8.56 6.88
CA ALA A 202 5.49 8.22 5.67
C ALA A 202 5.25 6.77 5.26
N ARG A 203 5.28 5.85 6.24
CA ARG A 203 4.98 4.44 6.07
C ARG A 203 3.55 4.23 5.54
N GLU A 204 2.58 4.89 6.16
CA GLU A 204 1.17 4.80 5.77
C GLU A 204 0.91 5.41 4.39
N ALA A 205 1.61 6.49 4.02
CA ALA A 205 1.53 7.08 2.68
C ALA A 205 2.08 6.11 1.62
N ALA A 206 3.23 5.49 1.90
CA ALA A 206 3.82 4.48 1.05
C ALA A 206 2.90 3.26 0.87
N ALA A 207 2.32 2.77 1.96
CA ALA A 207 1.35 1.67 1.94
C ALA A 207 0.06 2.03 1.21
N ALA A 208 -0.44 3.26 1.37
CA ALA A 208 -1.65 3.74 0.68
C ALA A 208 -1.49 3.76 -0.84
N GLU A 209 -0.28 4.06 -1.31
CA GLU A 209 0.06 4.06 -2.73
C GLU A 209 0.70 2.75 -3.18
N ASP A 210 0.91 1.76 -2.31
CA ASP A 210 1.54 0.50 -2.70
C ASP A 210 2.94 0.75 -3.31
N VAL A 211 3.79 1.58 -2.67
CA VAL A 211 5.20 1.83 -3.06
C VAL A 211 6.17 1.32 -1.99
N PRO A 212 7.44 0.96 -2.35
CA PRO A 212 8.40 0.47 -1.39
C PRO A 212 8.70 1.52 -0.30
N PHE A 213 8.87 1.04 0.92
CA PHE A 213 9.15 1.86 2.09
C PHE A 213 10.42 1.38 2.81
N VAL A 214 11.30 2.33 3.12
CA VAL A 214 12.45 2.13 4.00
C VAL A 214 12.20 2.86 5.31
N ASP A 215 12.16 2.12 6.43
CA ASP A 215 12.09 2.73 7.75
C ASP A 215 13.45 3.25 8.21
N LEU A 216 13.93 4.28 7.51
CA LEU A 216 15.21 4.89 7.79
C LEU A 216 15.29 5.46 9.22
N ASN A 217 14.17 5.87 9.79
CA ASN A 217 14.06 6.30 11.18
C ASN A 217 14.53 5.19 12.14
N ASP A 218 14.03 3.97 11.98
CA ASP A 218 14.40 2.83 12.81
C ASP A 218 15.82 2.31 12.49
N ILE A 219 16.18 2.20 11.21
CA ILE A 219 17.50 1.69 10.78
C ILE A 219 18.62 2.57 11.34
N VAL A 220 18.49 3.89 11.24
CA VAL A 220 19.48 4.83 11.78
C VAL A 220 19.46 4.83 13.30
N ALA A 221 18.28 4.76 13.94
CA ALA A 221 18.17 4.71 15.39
C ALA A 221 18.95 3.52 15.98
N GLU A 222 18.88 2.34 15.37
CA GLU A 222 19.66 1.18 15.81
C GLU A 222 21.17 1.37 15.65
N ARG A 223 21.62 2.00 14.56
CA ARG A 223 23.04 2.32 14.37
C ARG A 223 23.53 3.31 15.41
N TYR A 224 22.74 4.34 15.71
CA TYR A 224 23.05 5.30 16.78
C TYR A 224 23.10 4.63 18.15
N GLU A 225 22.13 3.76 18.48
CA GLU A 225 22.12 3.00 19.73
C GLU A 225 23.35 2.10 19.89
N ALA A 226 23.81 1.47 18.80
CA ALA A 226 25.01 0.65 18.81
C ALA A 226 26.30 1.47 19.04
N ILE A 227 26.34 2.72 18.56
CA ILE A 227 27.47 3.64 18.76
C ILE A 227 27.45 4.25 20.17
N GLY A 228 26.24 4.51 20.70
CA GLY A 228 26.03 5.18 21.97
C GLY A 228 26.05 6.71 21.86
N GLN A 229 25.38 7.36 22.81
CA GLN A 229 25.12 8.80 22.78
C GLN A 229 26.37 9.69 22.59
N PRO A 230 27.52 9.45 23.28
CA PRO A 230 28.71 10.28 23.08
C PRO A 230 29.26 10.20 21.66
N GLY A 231 29.30 9.01 21.05
CA GLY A 231 29.80 8.84 19.69
C GLY A 231 28.85 9.43 18.64
N VAL A 232 27.54 9.41 18.91
CA VAL A 232 26.54 10.04 18.03
C VAL A 232 26.64 11.55 18.04
N GLU A 233 27.13 12.20 19.10
CA GLU A 233 27.30 13.65 19.14
C GLU A 233 28.22 14.16 18.02
N GLU A 234 29.30 13.41 17.73
CA GLU A 234 30.29 13.69 16.66
C GLU A 234 29.72 13.49 15.24
N LEU A 235 28.59 12.78 15.12
CA LEU A 235 27.90 12.59 13.84
C LEU A 235 27.00 13.78 13.47
N PHE A 236 26.91 14.81 14.32
CA PHE A 236 26.08 15.99 14.10
C PHE A 236 26.91 17.26 14.05
N ALA A 237 26.55 18.16 13.13
CA ALA A 237 27.14 19.48 12.98
C ALA A 237 26.37 20.58 13.71
N ASP A 238 25.22 20.23 14.31
CA ASP A 238 24.46 21.11 15.17
C ASP A 238 23.94 20.39 16.42
N LYS A 239 23.17 21.11 17.25
CA LYS A 239 22.66 20.58 18.53
C LYS A 239 21.53 19.57 18.38
N HIS A 240 20.92 19.40 17.21
CA HIS A 240 19.61 18.72 17.14
C HIS A 240 19.38 17.81 15.94
N THR A 241 19.80 18.17 14.73
CA THR A 241 19.20 17.60 13.50
C THR A 241 20.14 17.45 12.34
N HIS A 242 21.07 18.38 12.12
CA HIS A 242 21.91 18.35 10.93
C HIS A 242 23.16 17.52 11.19
N THR A 243 23.36 16.49 10.37
CA THR A 243 24.52 15.60 10.46
C THR A 243 25.81 16.27 9.98
N SER A 244 26.95 15.85 10.53
CA SER A 244 28.27 16.07 9.92
C SER A 244 28.41 15.20 8.66
N LEU A 245 29.50 15.35 7.90
CA LEU A 245 29.75 14.47 6.73
C LEU A 245 29.80 12.99 7.15
N ALA A 246 30.41 12.69 8.30
CA ALA A 246 30.45 11.32 8.83
C ALA A 246 29.05 10.79 9.18
N GLY A 247 28.21 11.60 9.83
CA GLY A 247 26.82 11.24 10.10
C GLY A 247 25.99 11.06 8.83
N ALA A 248 26.20 11.92 7.84
CA ALA A 248 25.53 11.82 6.54
C ALA A 248 25.93 10.54 5.80
N ARG A 249 27.21 10.16 5.82
CA ARG A 249 27.72 8.90 5.25
C ARG A 249 27.07 7.70 5.95
N LEU A 250 27.00 7.71 7.28
CA LEU A 250 26.32 6.65 8.04
C LEU A 250 24.84 6.54 7.65
N ASN A 251 24.14 7.67 7.54
CA ASN A 251 22.74 7.67 7.13
C ASN A 251 22.56 7.19 5.69
N ALA A 252 23.49 7.51 4.78
CA ALA A 252 23.49 7.01 3.42
C ALA A 252 23.69 5.48 3.36
N GLU A 253 24.60 4.93 4.18
CA GLU A 253 24.73 3.48 4.35
C GLU A 253 23.42 2.85 4.83
N CYS A 254 22.70 3.48 5.76
CA CYS A 254 21.40 3.00 6.22
C CYS A 254 20.33 3.00 5.11
N VAL A 255 20.34 4.01 4.23
CA VAL A 255 19.46 4.02 3.04
C VAL A 255 19.80 2.84 2.15
N VAL A 256 21.08 2.62 1.83
CA VAL A 256 21.53 1.49 0.99
C VAL A 256 21.19 0.15 1.65
N ALA A 257 21.33 0.02 2.97
CA ALA A 257 20.92 -1.17 3.72
C ALA A 257 19.42 -1.46 3.55
N GLY A 258 18.58 -0.42 3.62
CA GLY A 258 17.15 -0.49 3.34
C GLY A 258 16.84 -0.90 1.89
N LEU A 259 17.48 -0.25 0.92
CA LEU A 259 17.30 -0.58 -0.51
C LEU A 259 17.70 -2.03 -0.83
N ARG A 260 18.79 -2.52 -0.23
CA ARG A 260 19.22 -3.92 -0.36
C ARG A 260 18.28 -4.90 0.33
N ALA A 261 17.62 -4.51 1.41
CA ALA A 261 16.60 -5.32 2.08
C ALA A 261 15.27 -5.37 1.29
N LEU A 262 14.91 -4.29 0.58
CA LEU A 262 13.77 -4.26 -0.35
C LEU A 262 13.96 -5.16 -1.58
N ALA A 263 15.20 -5.59 -1.86
CA ALA A 263 15.55 -6.44 -3.00
C ALA A 263 15.10 -5.88 -4.37
N LEU A 264 15.05 -4.56 -4.53
CA LEU A 264 14.75 -3.88 -5.80
C LEU A 264 15.89 -4.10 -6.80
N LYS A 265 15.87 -5.20 -7.54
CA LYS A 265 16.95 -5.59 -8.48
C LYS A 265 17.24 -4.49 -9.49
N ASP A 266 16.20 -3.82 -9.98
CA ASP A 266 16.34 -2.79 -11.01
C ASP A 266 17.15 -1.58 -10.55
N LEU A 267 17.16 -1.27 -9.25
CA LEU A 267 18.00 -0.19 -8.68
C LEU A 267 19.31 -0.74 -8.13
N THR A 268 19.27 -1.87 -7.42
CA THR A 268 20.43 -2.42 -6.71
C THR A 268 21.48 -3.05 -7.63
N GLN A 269 21.13 -3.35 -8.88
CA GLN A 269 22.11 -3.73 -9.91
C GLN A 269 23.14 -2.64 -10.23
N PHE A 270 22.86 -1.38 -9.88
CA PHE A 270 23.74 -0.25 -10.11
C PHE A 270 24.62 0.09 -8.90
N LEU A 271 24.65 -0.74 -7.86
CA LEU A 271 25.51 -0.49 -6.70
C LEU A 271 26.99 -0.54 -7.09
N SER A 272 27.79 0.35 -6.50
CA SER A 272 29.24 0.26 -6.54
C SER A 272 29.74 -0.88 -5.66
N VAL A 273 31.04 -1.19 -5.71
CA VAL A 273 31.67 -2.17 -4.80
C VAL A 273 31.42 -1.82 -3.33
N ASP A 274 31.41 -0.53 -2.99
CA ASP A 274 31.12 -0.09 -1.62
C ASP A 274 29.64 -0.26 -1.28
N GLY A 275 28.74 0.02 -2.23
CA GLY A 275 27.31 -0.26 -2.10
C GLY A 275 27.01 -1.75 -1.90
N GLU A 276 27.72 -2.63 -2.61
CA GLU A 276 27.57 -4.07 -2.50
C GLU A 276 28.02 -4.63 -1.14
N ARG A 277 28.96 -3.95 -0.46
CA ARG A 277 29.46 -4.34 0.86
C ARG A 277 28.52 -3.97 2.00
N VAL A 278 27.55 -3.08 1.77
CA VAL A 278 26.59 -2.69 2.81
C VAL A 278 25.69 -3.88 3.19
N SER A 279 25.60 -4.17 4.49
CA SER A 279 24.70 -5.19 5.02
C SER A 279 23.23 -4.80 4.82
N ARG A 280 22.36 -5.78 4.56
CA ARG A 280 20.91 -5.55 4.44
C ARG A 280 20.32 -5.13 5.79
N ALA A 281 19.35 -4.22 5.77
CA ALA A 281 18.48 -3.95 6.91
C ALA A 281 17.59 -5.17 7.23
N ARG A 282 16.94 -5.18 8.40
CA ARG A 282 16.02 -6.26 8.78
C ARG A 282 14.74 -6.19 7.95
N ALA A 283 14.10 -7.34 7.73
CA ALA A 283 12.84 -7.42 7.01
C ALA A 283 11.72 -6.56 7.65
N SER A 284 11.73 -6.40 8.98
CA SER A 284 10.76 -5.56 9.70
C SER A 284 10.96 -4.04 9.52
N GLN A 285 12.10 -3.63 8.95
CA GLN A 285 12.47 -2.23 8.72
C GLN A 285 12.21 -1.77 7.29
N VAL A 286 11.65 -2.65 6.47
CA VAL A 286 11.28 -2.34 5.10
C VAL A 286 9.87 -2.86 4.84
N ALA A 287 9.10 -2.10 4.06
CA ALA A 287 7.86 -2.60 3.49
C ALA A 287 8.06 -2.70 2.00
N ILE A 288 7.95 -3.91 1.48
CA ILE A 288 7.92 -4.13 0.05
C ILE A 288 6.46 -3.96 -0.40
N VAL A 289 6.26 -3.30 -1.54
CA VAL A 289 5.06 -3.52 -2.37
C VAL A 289 4.98 -5.03 -2.63
N ASP A 290 3.79 -5.60 -2.71
CA ASP A 290 3.67 -6.90 -3.37
C ASP A 290 4.21 -6.74 -4.81
N GLN A 291 5.49 -7.07 -5.02
CA GLN A 291 6.21 -6.83 -6.27
C GLN A 291 5.75 -7.73 -7.40
N ARG A 292 4.69 -8.53 -7.21
CA ARG A 292 4.11 -9.25 -8.33
C ARG A 292 3.61 -8.22 -9.33
N PRO A 293 4.19 -8.18 -10.53
CA PRO A 293 3.72 -7.28 -11.58
C PRO A 293 2.23 -7.51 -11.83
N VAL A 294 1.52 -6.48 -12.30
CA VAL A 294 0.53 -6.75 -13.36
C VAL A 294 1.36 -7.39 -14.45
N LEU A 295 1.23 -8.70 -14.64
CA LEU A 295 2.11 -9.42 -15.55
C LEU A 295 1.79 -8.97 -16.97
N GLU A 296 2.54 -7.99 -17.48
CA GLU A 296 3.00 -8.08 -18.86
C GLU A 296 4.13 -9.11 -18.92
N GLU A 297 4.15 -9.83 -20.03
CA GLU A 297 4.74 -11.14 -20.25
C GLU A 297 6.08 -11.44 -19.56
N SER A 298 6.10 -12.57 -18.85
CA SER A 298 7.28 -13.40 -18.52
C SER A 298 8.48 -12.71 -17.86
N SER A 299 8.65 -12.92 -16.54
CA SER A 299 10.00 -13.09 -15.99
C SER A 299 10.02 -14.05 -14.80
N GLU A 300 11.01 -14.94 -14.83
CA GLU A 300 11.11 -16.25 -14.16
C GLU A 300 11.55 -16.25 -12.68
N ALA A 301 11.41 -15.15 -11.95
CA ALA A 301 12.07 -15.03 -10.64
C ALA A 301 11.11 -14.68 -9.49
N ASP A 302 10.23 -15.63 -9.13
CA ASP A 302 9.83 -15.92 -7.74
C ASP A 302 8.97 -17.20 -7.65
N GLY A 303 9.65 -18.35 -7.46
CA GLY A 303 9.24 -19.28 -6.40
C GLY A 303 8.13 -20.30 -6.62
N ALA A 304 7.69 -20.57 -7.85
CA ALA A 304 7.32 -21.89 -8.36
C ALA A 304 6.93 -21.69 -9.83
N ILE A 305 7.65 -22.34 -10.76
CA ILE A 305 7.12 -22.47 -12.13
C ILE A 305 5.74 -23.09 -11.95
N LEU A 306 4.68 -22.34 -12.27
CA LEU A 306 3.35 -22.90 -12.28
C LEU A 306 3.42 -24.10 -13.20
N ARG A 307 3.16 -25.28 -12.63
CA ARG A 307 3.17 -26.49 -13.44
C ARG A 307 1.89 -26.48 -14.22
N ASP A 308 1.98 -26.14 -15.51
CA ASP A 308 0.83 -26.07 -16.41
C ASP A 308 0.02 -27.38 -16.46
N ALA A 309 0.70 -28.51 -16.20
CA ALA A 309 0.08 -29.84 -16.20
C ALA A 309 -0.85 -30.12 -15.00
N ILE A 310 -0.88 -29.27 -13.97
CA ILE A 310 -1.73 -29.46 -12.78
C ILE A 310 -2.64 -28.24 -12.53
N PRO A 311 -3.76 -28.42 -11.81
CA PRO A 311 -4.63 -27.33 -11.42
C PRO A 311 -3.91 -26.25 -10.60
N THR A 312 -4.46 -25.04 -10.66
CA THR A 312 -4.07 -23.90 -9.83
C THR A 312 -5.26 -23.44 -8.99
N LEU A 313 -5.04 -23.30 -7.68
CA LEU A 313 -5.92 -22.59 -6.77
C LEU A 313 -5.49 -21.12 -6.72
N TYR A 314 -6.31 -20.24 -7.32
CA TYR A 314 -6.18 -18.80 -7.15
C TYR A 314 -7.01 -18.35 -5.94
N ILE A 315 -6.44 -17.47 -5.13
CA ILE A 315 -7.14 -16.86 -3.98
C ILE A 315 -7.18 -15.36 -4.22
N ILE A 316 -8.36 -14.74 -4.21
CA ILE A 316 -8.53 -13.30 -4.35
C ILE A 316 -9.24 -12.73 -3.11
N GLY A 317 -8.86 -11.53 -2.70
CA GLY A 317 -9.41 -10.92 -1.50
C GLY A 317 -8.66 -9.69 -1.02
N ASP A 318 -8.90 -9.35 0.24
CA ASP A 318 -8.40 -8.13 0.90
C ASP A 318 -7.22 -8.38 1.87
N SER A 319 -7.00 -7.46 2.81
CA SER A 319 -5.90 -7.55 3.79
C SER A 319 -6.01 -8.74 4.76
N THR A 320 -7.20 -9.31 4.95
CA THR A 320 -7.41 -10.50 5.79
C THR A 320 -7.07 -11.80 5.07
N VAL A 321 -6.80 -11.72 3.76
CA VAL A 321 -6.51 -12.86 2.88
C VAL A 321 -5.07 -12.82 2.35
N ARG A 322 -4.52 -11.64 2.09
CA ARG A 322 -3.20 -11.46 1.45
C ARG A 322 -2.05 -12.19 2.14
N ASN A 323 -0.97 -12.36 1.39
CA ASN A 323 0.32 -12.74 1.94
C ASN A 323 0.85 -11.64 2.89
N GLY A 324 1.65 -12.06 3.88
CA GLY A 324 2.05 -11.30 5.05
C GLY A 324 2.59 -9.93 4.73
N HIS A 325 2.14 -8.97 5.53
CA HIS A 325 2.52 -7.57 5.46
C HIS A 325 2.79 -7.04 6.87
N MET A 326 3.33 -5.83 7.00
CA MET A 326 3.75 -5.26 8.29
C MET A 326 2.63 -5.05 9.32
N ASP A 327 1.37 -5.03 8.89
CA ASP A 327 0.15 -4.81 9.68
C ASP A 327 -0.65 -6.09 9.93
N GLY A 328 -0.15 -7.25 9.49
CA GLY A 328 -0.78 -8.55 9.75
C GLY A 328 -0.56 -9.58 8.64
N VAL A 329 -0.97 -10.80 8.94
CA VAL A 329 -0.93 -11.95 8.03
C VAL A 329 -2.36 -12.35 7.69
N GLY A 330 -2.66 -12.49 6.40
CA GLY A 330 -3.93 -13.03 5.94
C GLY A 330 -3.90 -14.55 5.84
N TRP A 331 -5.06 -15.20 5.96
CA TRP A 331 -5.14 -16.67 5.95
C TRP A 331 -4.66 -17.28 4.64
N GLY A 332 -4.74 -16.55 3.52
CA GLY A 332 -4.31 -17.01 2.22
C GLY A 332 -2.79 -17.22 2.11
N GLU A 333 -1.98 -16.63 3.00
CA GLU A 333 -0.55 -16.94 3.10
C GLU A 333 -0.31 -18.38 3.54
N VAL A 334 -1.00 -18.79 4.60
CA VAL A 334 -0.73 -20.03 5.31
C VAL A 334 -1.59 -21.18 4.82
N VAL A 335 -2.73 -20.91 4.16
CA VAL A 335 -3.64 -21.96 3.68
C VAL A 335 -2.99 -22.93 2.70
N GLY A 336 -1.96 -22.49 1.98
CA GLY A 336 -1.21 -23.32 1.04
C GLY A 336 -0.67 -24.61 1.67
N GLN A 337 -0.28 -24.56 2.95
CA GLN A 337 0.28 -25.70 3.67
C GLN A 337 -0.69 -26.89 3.83
N HIS A 338 -2.00 -26.67 3.64
CA HIS A 338 -3.01 -27.71 3.72
C HIS A 338 -3.22 -28.45 2.39
N PHE A 339 -2.55 -28.02 1.33
CA PHE A 339 -2.62 -28.62 0.00
C PHE A 339 -1.38 -29.45 -0.33
N ASP A 340 -1.60 -30.55 -1.05
CA ASP A 340 -0.54 -31.36 -1.63
C ASP A 340 0.05 -30.61 -2.83
N HIS A 341 1.17 -29.93 -2.56
CA HIS A 341 1.92 -29.21 -3.58
C HIS A 341 2.48 -30.11 -4.67
N ALA A 342 2.34 -31.45 -4.65
CA ALA A 342 2.61 -32.26 -5.83
C ALA A 342 1.44 -32.21 -6.84
N LYS A 343 0.22 -31.95 -6.37
CA LYS A 343 -1.04 -32.09 -7.15
C LYS A 343 -1.72 -30.77 -7.49
N ILE A 344 -1.39 -29.67 -6.82
CA ILE A 344 -1.97 -28.35 -7.08
C ILE A 344 -0.95 -27.22 -6.89
N ASN A 345 -1.06 -26.16 -7.70
CA ASN A 345 -0.38 -24.88 -7.44
C ASN A 345 -1.29 -23.98 -6.58
N VAL A 346 -0.73 -23.24 -5.62
CA VAL A 346 -1.50 -22.29 -4.79
C VAL A 346 -0.98 -20.88 -5.04
N VAL A 347 -1.85 -19.98 -5.49
CA VAL A 347 -1.51 -18.61 -5.88
C VAL A 347 -2.43 -17.62 -5.20
N ASN A 348 -1.95 -17.02 -4.11
CA ASN A 348 -2.71 -16.02 -3.37
C ASN A 348 -2.55 -14.63 -3.98
N ARG A 349 -3.53 -14.15 -4.73
CA ARG A 349 -3.60 -12.83 -5.39
C ARG A 349 -4.36 -11.78 -4.57
N ALA A 350 -4.71 -12.07 -3.31
CA ALA A 350 -5.33 -11.07 -2.45
C ALA A 350 -4.38 -9.93 -2.11
N ILE A 351 -4.93 -8.72 -2.01
CA ILE A 351 -4.15 -7.49 -1.80
C ILE A 351 -4.80 -6.64 -0.71
N GLY A 352 -3.97 -6.09 0.17
CA GLY A 352 -4.41 -5.24 1.26
C GLY A 352 -5.21 -4.02 0.78
N GLY A 353 -6.28 -3.72 1.51
CA GLY A 353 -7.13 -2.55 1.25
C GLY A 353 -7.99 -2.63 -0.02
N ARG A 354 -8.07 -3.77 -0.70
CA ARG A 354 -8.94 -3.93 -1.86
C ARG A 354 -10.35 -4.37 -1.45
N SER A 355 -11.31 -3.91 -2.24
CA SER A 355 -12.72 -4.29 -2.27
C SER A 355 -12.99 -5.01 -3.59
N THR A 356 -14.17 -5.60 -3.76
CA THR A 356 -14.58 -6.20 -5.05
C THR A 356 -14.45 -5.20 -6.20
N ARG A 357 -14.93 -3.97 -5.99
CA ARG A 357 -14.84 -2.85 -6.92
C ARG A 357 -13.40 -2.47 -7.27
N SER A 358 -12.58 -2.18 -6.26
CA SER A 358 -11.20 -1.70 -6.51
C SER A 358 -10.32 -2.80 -7.09
N PHE A 359 -10.51 -4.06 -6.69
CA PHE A 359 -9.84 -5.20 -7.28
C PHE A 359 -10.16 -5.36 -8.77
N TRP A 360 -11.43 -5.15 -9.16
CA TRP A 360 -11.84 -5.12 -10.56
C TRP A 360 -11.28 -3.90 -11.30
N ARG A 361 -11.48 -2.69 -10.77
CA ARG A 361 -11.06 -1.41 -11.39
C ARG A 361 -9.55 -1.34 -11.65
N GLU A 362 -8.75 -1.95 -10.77
CA GLU A 362 -7.29 -1.98 -10.89
C GLU A 362 -6.78 -3.08 -11.85
N GLY A 363 -7.66 -3.80 -12.56
CA GLY A 363 -7.28 -4.85 -13.51
C GLY A 363 -6.73 -6.12 -12.85
N ARG A 364 -6.81 -6.24 -11.52
CA ARG A 364 -6.26 -7.38 -10.77
C ARG A 364 -7.05 -8.66 -11.02
N TRP A 365 -8.35 -8.52 -11.23
CA TRP A 365 -9.17 -9.64 -11.69
C TRP A 365 -8.80 -10.08 -13.10
N ASP A 366 -8.57 -9.14 -14.02
CA ASP A 366 -8.19 -9.47 -15.41
C ASP A 366 -6.88 -10.27 -15.43
N ASP A 367 -5.90 -9.92 -14.60
CA ASP A 367 -4.64 -10.68 -14.43
C ASP A 367 -4.87 -12.15 -14.07
N VAL A 368 -5.83 -12.42 -13.17
CA VAL A 368 -6.21 -13.79 -12.78
C VAL A 368 -6.96 -14.48 -13.89
N TYR A 369 -8.02 -13.83 -14.41
CA TYR A 369 -8.90 -14.37 -15.43
C TYR A 369 -8.14 -14.81 -16.70
N GLN A 370 -7.15 -14.03 -17.13
CA GLN A 370 -6.35 -14.39 -18.30
C GLN A 370 -5.51 -15.67 -18.10
N LYS A 371 -5.14 -16.00 -16.86
CA LYS A 371 -4.33 -17.17 -16.51
C LYS A 371 -5.13 -18.40 -16.10
N LEU A 372 -6.45 -18.26 -15.94
CA LEU A 372 -7.30 -19.40 -15.61
C LEU A 372 -7.33 -20.41 -16.74
N LYS A 373 -7.21 -21.68 -16.38
CA LYS A 373 -7.40 -22.82 -17.27
C LYS A 373 -8.46 -23.79 -16.72
N PRO A 374 -9.03 -24.67 -17.56
CA PRO A 374 -9.99 -25.66 -17.11
C PRO A 374 -9.44 -26.51 -15.96
N GLY A 375 -10.25 -26.71 -14.92
CA GLY A 375 -9.88 -27.45 -13.73
C GLY A 375 -9.22 -26.62 -12.62
N ASP A 376 -8.91 -25.34 -12.85
CA ASP A 376 -8.48 -24.42 -11.80
C ASP A 376 -9.61 -24.10 -10.80
N PHE A 377 -9.24 -23.50 -9.67
CA PHE A 377 -10.17 -23.05 -8.63
C PHE A 377 -9.92 -21.58 -8.32
N VAL A 378 -10.98 -20.84 -7.98
CA VAL A 378 -10.87 -19.46 -7.50
C VAL A 378 -11.63 -19.31 -6.19
N ILE A 379 -10.92 -19.10 -5.08
CA ILE A 379 -11.52 -18.70 -3.81
C ILE A 379 -11.57 -17.18 -3.73
N MET A 380 -12.75 -16.63 -3.43
CA MET A 380 -13.01 -15.20 -3.41
C MET A 380 -13.53 -14.77 -2.04
N GLN A 381 -12.80 -13.90 -1.34
CA GLN A 381 -13.26 -13.33 -0.06
C GLN A 381 -13.01 -11.82 0.01
N PHE A 382 -14.09 -11.05 -0.01
CA PHE A 382 -14.10 -9.59 0.12
C PHE A 382 -15.16 -9.15 1.13
N GLY A 383 -15.19 -7.85 1.46
CA GLY A 383 -16.21 -7.26 2.33
C GLY A 383 -15.70 -6.16 3.26
N HIS A 384 -14.47 -6.28 3.80
CA HIS A 384 -13.95 -5.31 4.77
C HIS A 384 -13.81 -3.90 4.18
N ASN A 385 -13.52 -3.80 2.88
CA ASN A 385 -13.32 -2.54 2.18
C ASN A 385 -14.49 -2.17 1.24
N ASP A 386 -15.53 -3.00 1.18
CA ASP A 386 -16.66 -2.83 0.27
C ASP A 386 -17.76 -1.92 0.85
N GLY A 387 -17.81 -1.81 2.18
CA GLY A 387 -18.72 -0.90 2.88
C GLY A 387 -18.26 0.56 2.86
N GLY A 388 -19.22 1.47 3.00
CA GLY A 388 -18.98 2.92 3.04
C GLY A 388 -19.83 3.68 2.02
N ARG A 389 -19.70 5.00 2.00
CA ARG A 389 -20.45 5.84 1.06
C ARG A 389 -19.75 5.89 -0.30
N VAL A 390 -20.41 5.39 -1.35
CA VAL A 390 -19.91 5.47 -2.73
C VAL A 390 -19.74 6.94 -3.14
N GLY A 391 -18.57 7.27 -3.69
CA GLY A 391 -18.19 8.64 -4.10
C GLY A 391 -17.51 9.47 -3.00
N ASP A 392 -17.48 8.98 -1.76
CA ASP A 392 -16.80 9.66 -0.66
C ASP A 392 -15.33 9.26 -0.60
N ILE A 393 -14.44 10.24 -0.84
CA ILE A 393 -12.99 10.01 -0.95
C ILE A 393 -12.37 9.48 0.34
N ARG A 394 -12.99 9.70 1.51
CA ARG A 394 -12.53 9.15 2.81
C ARG A 394 -12.49 7.62 2.82
N TYR A 395 -13.34 6.99 2.01
CA TYR A 395 -13.32 5.53 1.83
C TYR A 395 -12.41 5.09 0.68
N LYS A 396 -11.49 5.96 0.24
CA LYS A 396 -10.42 5.67 -0.72
C LYS A 396 -10.92 5.08 -2.04
N ARG A 397 -12.13 5.47 -2.46
CA ARG A 397 -12.80 4.98 -3.69
C ARG A 397 -12.95 3.43 -3.73
N ARG A 398 -13.04 2.79 -2.56
CA ARG A 398 -13.22 1.34 -2.40
C ARG A 398 -14.68 0.87 -2.38
N PRO A 399 -15.64 1.59 -1.76
CA PRO A 399 -16.97 1.04 -1.57
C PRO A 399 -17.66 0.62 -2.87
N ALA A 400 -18.32 -0.52 -2.82
CA ALA A 400 -19.29 -0.95 -3.83
C ALA A 400 -20.70 -0.53 -3.39
N LEU A 401 -21.68 -0.54 -4.29
CA LEU A 401 -23.07 -0.37 -3.89
C LEU A 401 -23.54 -1.61 -3.08
N PRO A 402 -24.43 -1.44 -2.09
CA PRO A 402 -24.98 -2.57 -1.36
C PRO A 402 -25.86 -3.45 -2.26
N GLY A 403 -25.94 -4.75 -1.96
CA GLY A 403 -26.82 -5.68 -2.66
C GLY A 403 -26.13 -6.52 -3.73
N ILE A 404 -26.96 -7.21 -4.52
CA ILE A 404 -26.52 -8.14 -5.58
C ILE A 404 -27.13 -7.84 -6.95
N GLY A 405 -27.90 -6.76 -7.06
CA GLY A 405 -28.59 -6.36 -8.29
C GLY A 405 -27.66 -5.60 -9.25
N ASP A 406 -28.25 -5.11 -10.33
CA ASP A 406 -27.54 -4.41 -11.40
C ASP A 406 -27.40 -2.89 -11.16
N GLU A 407 -27.76 -2.42 -9.96
CA GLU A 407 -27.73 -1.00 -9.61
C GLU A 407 -26.37 -0.36 -9.90
N THR A 408 -26.43 0.85 -10.43
CA THR A 408 -25.27 1.67 -10.77
C THR A 408 -25.32 3.02 -10.11
N GLN A 409 -24.16 3.53 -9.75
CA GLN A 409 -23.97 4.92 -9.39
C GLN A 409 -22.73 5.45 -10.10
N ASP A 410 -22.90 6.47 -10.92
CA ASP A 410 -21.77 7.16 -11.55
C ASP A 410 -21.06 8.03 -10.52
N VAL A 411 -19.73 7.94 -10.50
CA VAL A 411 -18.87 8.78 -9.67
C VAL A 411 -17.73 9.35 -10.49
N SER A 412 -17.42 10.63 -10.26
CA SER A 412 -16.26 11.26 -10.85
C SER A 412 -14.97 10.81 -10.16
N LEU A 413 -13.99 10.40 -10.95
CA LEU A 413 -12.62 10.14 -10.54
C LEU A 413 -11.82 11.45 -10.54
N ASP A 414 -10.69 11.46 -9.82
CA ASP A 414 -9.83 12.64 -9.66
C ASP A 414 -9.25 13.12 -11.01
N ASP A 415 -9.12 12.23 -11.97
CA ASP A 415 -8.66 12.49 -13.34
C ASP A 415 -9.79 12.93 -14.30
N GLY A 416 -10.99 13.20 -13.78
CA GLY A 416 -12.15 13.64 -14.54
C GLY A 416 -12.90 12.52 -15.27
N ARG A 417 -12.44 11.26 -15.20
CA ARG A 417 -13.21 10.12 -15.72
C ARG A 417 -14.45 9.88 -14.86
N VAL A 418 -15.49 9.32 -15.47
CA VAL A 418 -16.68 8.84 -14.76
C VAL A 418 -16.58 7.33 -14.65
N GLU A 419 -16.67 6.81 -13.42
CA GLU A 419 -16.77 5.38 -13.14
C GLU A 419 -18.22 5.04 -12.78
N SER A 420 -18.81 4.06 -13.46
CA SER A 420 -20.12 3.52 -13.10
C SER A 420 -19.96 2.40 -12.07
N VAL A 421 -20.17 2.75 -10.80
CA VAL A 421 -19.98 1.85 -9.66
C VAL A 421 -21.15 0.87 -9.57
N ARG A 422 -20.84 -0.42 -9.48
CA ARG A 422 -21.81 -1.52 -9.37
C ARG A 422 -21.98 -2.01 -7.93
N THR A 423 -22.96 -2.89 -7.72
CA THR A 423 -23.16 -3.56 -6.42
C THR A 423 -22.06 -4.55 -6.09
N TYR A 424 -21.89 -4.83 -4.80
CA TYR A 424 -20.99 -5.87 -4.29
C TYR A 424 -21.24 -7.22 -4.99
N GLY A 425 -22.50 -7.65 -5.05
CA GLY A 425 -22.84 -8.92 -5.69
C GLY A 425 -22.67 -8.90 -7.20
N TRP A 426 -22.82 -7.76 -7.88
CA TRP A 426 -22.53 -7.67 -9.31
C TRP A 426 -21.07 -8.02 -9.63
N TYR A 427 -20.12 -7.48 -8.86
CA TYR A 427 -18.70 -7.81 -9.05
C TYR A 427 -18.40 -9.28 -8.78
N LEU A 428 -18.96 -9.86 -7.71
CA LEU A 428 -18.80 -11.28 -7.44
C LEU A 428 -19.44 -12.16 -8.51
N LYS A 429 -20.64 -11.82 -9.00
CA LYS A 429 -21.30 -12.52 -10.12
C LYS A 429 -20.42 -12.53 -11.36
N ARG A 430 -19.78 -11.39 -11.66
CA ARG A 430 -18.81 -11.28 -12.75
C ARG A 430 -17.62 -12.21 -12.55
N PHE A 431 -16.97 -12.19 -11.39
CA PHE A 431 -15.84 -13.08 -11.10
C PHE A 431 -16.25 -14.56 -11.22
N CYS A 432 -17.42 -14.94 -10.70
CA CYS A 432 -17.96 -16.29 -10.84
C CYS A 432 -18.21 -16.66 -12.31
N THR A 433 -18.84 -15.78 -13.07
CA THR A 433 -19.14 -16.00 -14.50
C THR A 433 -17.88 -16.24 -15.29
N GLU A 434 -16.88 -15.37 -15.11
CA GLU A 434 -15.61 -15.43 -15.83
C GLU A 434 -14.72 -16.59 -15.36
N THR A 435 -14.82 -17.00 -14.09
CA THR A 435 -14.19 -18.24 -13.60
C THR A 435 -14.79 -19.47 -14.31
N THR A 436 -16.13 -19.57 -14.30
CA THR A 436 -16.84 -20.69 -14.91
C THR A 436 -16.62 -20.74 -16.43
N SER A 437 -16.55 -19.59 -17.11
CA SER A 437 -16.32 -19.54 -18.56
C SER A 437 -14.95 -20.10 -18.98
N LYS A 438 -13.97 -20.09 -18.06
CA LYS A 438 -12.64 -20.72 -18.24
C LYS A 438 -12.61 -22.20 -17.85
N GLY A 439 -13.75 -22.79 -17.47
CA GLY A 439 -13.82 -24.16 -16.96
C GLY A 439 -13.21 -24.33 -15.57
N ALA A 440 -13.00 -23.23 -14.84
CA ALA A 440 -12.54 -23.23 -13.46
C ALA A 440 -13.73 -23.21 -12.48
N THR A 441 -13.50 -23.58 -11.22
CA THR A 441 -14.54 -23.65 -10.19
C THR A 441 -14.52 -22.42 -9.28
N PRO A 442 -15.56 -21.56 -9.30
CA PRO A 442 -15.66 -20.44 -8.37
C PRO A 442 -16.14 -20.88 -6.98
N ILE A 443 -15.49 -20.35 -5.95
CA ILE A 443 -15.79 -20.57 -4.53
C ILE A 443 -15.89 -19.20 -3.86
N VAL A 444 -17.09 -18.82 -3.44
CA VAL A 444 -17.37 -17.55 -2.75
C VAL A 444 -17.31 -17.78 -1.25
N CYS A 445 -16.56 -16.95 -0.54
CA CYS A 445 -16.45 -16.96 0.91
C CYS A 445 -17.03 -15.67 1.51
N SER A 446 -17.78 -15.78 2.60
CA SER A 446 -18.15 -14.60 3.40
C SER A 446 -16.92 -13.99 4.10
N PRO A 447 -16.94 -12.70 4.51
CA PRO A 447 -15.79 -12.05 5.14
C PRO A 447 -15.38 -12.71 6.47
N VAL A 448 -14.11 -12.58 6.85
CA VAL A 448 -13.66 -12.93 8.21
C VAL A 448 -14.30 -11.95 9.21
N PRO A 449 -14.79 -12.38 10.38
CA PRO A 449 -15.42 -11.46 11.33
C PRO A 449 -14.38 -10.61 12.08
N HIS A 450 -14.74 -9.37 12.45
CA HIS A 450 -13.89 -8.57 13.36
C HIS A 450 -13.86 -9.16 14.78
N LYS A 451 -12.76 -8.95 15.53
CA LYS A 451 -12.59 -9.55 16.87
C LYS A 451 -13.46 -8.95 17.97
N ASP A 452 -13.96 -7.74 17.78
CA ASP A 452 -14.49 -6.87 18.83
C ASP A 452 -16.02 -6.97 19.03
N ASN A 453 -16.71 -7.93 18.41
CA ASN A 453 -18.18 -8.04 18.47
C ASN A 453 -18.69 -9.04 19.52
N TRP A 454 -18.16 -8.93 20.74
CA TRP A 454 -18.63 -9.69 21.91
C TRP A 454 -19.83 -9.00 22.57
N ARG A 455 -20.86 -9.78 22.94
CA ARG A 455 -22.06 -9.31 23.67
C ARG A 455 -22.42 -10.30 24.76
N ASP A 456 -22.34 -9.87 26.02
CA ASP A 456 -22.66 -10.70 27.18
C ASP A 456 -21.94 -12.07 27.17
N GLY A 457 -20.65 -12.07 26.80
CA GLY A 457 -19.83 -13.29 26.71
C GLY A 457 -20.06 -14.15 25.46
N LYS A 458 -20.95 -13.72 24.56
CA LYS A 458 -21.22 -14.38 23.28
C LYS A 458 -20.57 -13.63 22.12
N PHE A 459 -19.83 -14.35 21.28
CA PHE A 459 -19.33 -13.80 20.03
C PHE A 459 -20.48 -13.69 19.01
N VAL A 460 -20.72 -12.48 18.51
CA VAL A 460 -21.73 -12.24 17.48
C VAL A 460 -20.96 -11.91 16.19
N PRO A 461 -20.93 -12.79 15.18
CA PRO A 461 -20.25 -12.47 13.93
C PRO A 461 -20.92 -11.28 13.24
N ASP A 462 -20.14 -10.37 12.68
CA ASP A 462 -20.62 -9.22 11.92
C ASP A 462 -20.89 -9.57 10.45
N PHE A 463 -20.97 -8.58 9.55
CA PHE A 463 -21.17 -8.78 8.12
C PHE A 463 -22.46 -9.53 7.70
N ALA A 464 -23.55 -9.44 8.47
CA ALA A 464 -24.81 -10.14 8.18
C ALA A 464 -25.30 -9.96 6.71
N ASP A 465 -25.24 -8.74 6.18
CA ASP A 465 -25.62 -8.44 4.80
C ASP A 465 -24.65 -9.04 3.78
N HIS A 466 -23.33 -8.89 3.97
CA HIS A 466 -22.33 -9.44 3.04
C HIS A 466 -22.36 -10.97 3.03
N ARG A 467 -22.56 -11.60 4.19
CA ARG A 467 -22.78 -13.04 4.32
C ARG A 467 -23.98 -13.50 3.49
N LYS A 468 -25.11 -12.79 3.63
CA LYS A 468 -26.32 -13.06 2.84
C LYS A 468 -26.04 -12.90 1.34
N TRP A 469 -25.43 -11.80 0.93
CA TRP A 469 -25.12 -11.54 -0.48
C TRP A 469 -24.16 -12.58 -1.09
N CYS A 470 -23.12 -13.00 -0.35
CA CYS A 470 -22.21 -14.05 -0.81
C CYS A 470 -22.96 -15.37 -1.07
N GLY A 471 -23.85 -15.77 -0.14
CA GLY A 471 -24.68 -16.96 -0.30
C GLY A 471 -25.61 -16.87 -1.51
N GLN A 472 -26.29 -15.72 -1.68
CA GLN A 472 -27.18 -15.48 -2.82
C GLN A 472 -26.44 -15.48 -4.16
N VAL A 473 -25.27 -14.84 -4.23
CA VAL A 473 -24.42 -14.86 -5.45
C VAL A 473 -23.98 -16.29 -5.77
N ALA A 474 -23.55 -17.05 -4.76
CA ALA A 474 -23.12 -18.42 -4.99
C ALA A 474 -24.25 -19.30 -5.50
N GLU A 475 -25.45 -19.16 -4.93
CA GLU A 475 -26.66 -19.85 -5.38
C GLU A 475 -27.03 -19.46 -6.83
N GLU A 476 -27.11 -18.17 -7.14
CA GLU A 476 -27.48 -17.68 -8.49
C GLU A 476 -26.48 -18.10 -9.57
N MET A 477 -25.18 -18.13 -9.24
CA MET A 477 -24.12 -18.46 -10.19
C MET A 477 -23.78 -19.95 -10.25
N GLY A 478 -24.40 -20.78 -9.41
CA GLY A 478 -24.00 -22.18 -9.23
C GLY A 478 -22.58 -22.34 -8.68
N ALA A 479 -22.03 -21.31 -8.04
CA ALA A 479 -20.72 -21.35 -7.40
C ALA A 479 -20.79 -22.08 -6.05
N LYS A 480 -19.64 -22.45 -5.50
CA LYS A 480 -19.58 -23.00 -4.15
C LYS A 480 -19.59 -21.88 -3.13
N PHE A 481 -20.16 -22.12 -1.95
CA PHE A 481 -20.21 -21.15 -0.86
C PHE A 481 -19.58 -21.70 0.40
N VAL A 482 -18.71 -20.90 1.02
CA VAL A 482 -18.21 -21.15 2.38
C VAL A 482 -18.53 -19.95 3.26
N ASP A 483 -19.27 -20.21 4.32
CA ASP A 483 -19.65 -19.17 5.27
C ASP A 483 -18.58 -18.99 6.37
N LEU A 484 -17.46 -18.36 6.00
CA LEU A 484 -16.33 -18.12 6.90
C LEU A 484 -16.71 -17.27 8.10
N THR A 485 -17.56 -16.26 7.93
CA THR A 485 -18.06 -15.42 9.03
C THR A 485 -18.64 -16.28 10.16
N ALA A 486 -19.48 -17.26 9.84
CA ALA A 486 -20.06 -18.13 10.84
C ALA A 486 -19.11 -19.21 11.35
N LEU A 487 -18.25 -19.78 10.49
CA LEU A 487 -17.26 -20.80 10.88
C LEU A 487 -16.23 -20.23 11.86
N ILE A 488 -15.62 -19.11 11.50
CA ILE A 488 -14.63 -18.42 12.32
C ILE A 488 -15.30 -17.86 13.58
N GLY A 489 -16.52 -17.34 13.46
CA GLY A 489 -17.27 -16.86 14.61
C GLY A 489 -17.53 -17.93 15.68
N ARG A 490 -17.86 -19.16 15.28
CA ARG A 490 -17.94 -20.31 16.21
C ARG A 490 -16.57 -20.63 16.81
N ARG A 491 -15.52 -20.62 15.98
CA ARG A 491 -14.15 -20.87 16.46
C ARG A 491 -13.71 -19.83 17.50
N TYR A 492 -14.02 -18.56 17.29
CA TYR A 492 -13.73 -17.49 18.26
C TYR A 492 -14.54 -17.66 19.54
N GLN A 493 -15.83 -18.02 19.44
CA GLN A 493 -16.64 -18.36 20.60
C GLN A 493 -16.03 -19.48 21.45
N ASP A 494 -15.49 -20.52 20.80
CA ASP A 494 -14.88 -21.67 21.48
C ASP A 494 -13.53 -21.34 22.14
N LEU A 495 -12.73 -20.47 21.52
CA LEU A 495 -11.45 -20.00 22.07
C LEU A 495 -11.63 -19.02 23.24
N GLY A 496 -12.70 -18.23 23.21
CA GLY A 496 -12.98 -17.18 24.18
C GLY A 496 -12.22 -15.88 23.89
N GLU A 497 -12.75 -14.77 24.43
CA GLU A 497 -12.33 -13.40 24.12
C GLU A 497 -10.83 -13.15 24.37
N ALA A 498 -10.29 -13.60 25.51
CA ALA A 498 -8.89 -13.37 25.87
C ALA A 498 -7.91 -14.04 24.88
N GLU A 499 -8.23 -15.25 24.40
CA GLU A 499 -7.39 -15.94 23.43
C GLU A 499 -7.52 -15.30 22.05
N VAL A 500 -8.74 -14.92 21.64
CA VAL A 500 -9.00 -14.23 20.37
C VAL A 500 -8.22 -12.92 20.28
N GLU A 501 -8.10 -12.16 21.37
CA GLU A 501 -7.30 -10.94 21.41
C GLU A 501 -5.83 -11.19 21.01
N THR A 502 -5.27 -12.35 21.36
CA THR A 502 -3.88 -12.72 21.00
C THR A 502 -3.69 -13.08 19.53
N LEU A 503 -4.77 -13.24 18.76
CA LEU A 503 -4.72 -13.65 17.36
C LEU A 503 -4.58 -12.47 16.39
N PHE A 504 -4.64 -11.23 16.89
CA PHE A 504 -4.64 -10.03 16.05
C PHE A 504 -3.33 -9.24 16.17
N ALA A 505 -2.96 -8.61 15.07
CA ALA A 505 -1.84 -7.69 14.94
C ALA A 505 -2.26 -6.22 15.16
N ASP A 506 -3.57 -5.97 15.15
CA ASP A 506 -4.15 -4.64 15.40
C ASP A 506 -5.35 -4.71 16.36
N ALA A 507 -5.98 -3.56 16.59
CA ALA A 507 -7.08 -3.44 17.52
C ALA A 507 -8.38 -4.12 17.07
N ARG A 508 -8.50 -4.61 15.82
CA ARG A 508 -9.83 -5.03 15.30
C ARG A 508 -9.85 -6.08 14.18
N THR A 509 -9.02 -5.93 13.15
CA THR A 509 -9.27 -6.54 11.82
C THR A 509 -8.16 -7.47 11.39
N HIS A 510 -6.90 -7.07 11.54
CA HIS A 510 -5.79 -7.79 10.95
C HIS A 510 -5.26 -8.84 11.91
N THR A 511 -5.26 -10.09 11.48
CA THR A 511 -4.68 -11.20 12.22
C THR A 511 -3.15 -11.16 12.21
N ASN A 512 -2.51 -11.63 13.27
CA ASN A 512 -1.10 -12.06 13.20
C ASN A 512 -1.01 -13.47 12.60
N LYS A 513 0.18 -14.05 12.49
CA LYS A 513 0.38 -15.37 11.89
C LYS A 513 -0.48 -16.47 12.55
N LYS A 514 -0.58 -16.49 13.88
CA LYS A 514 -1.38 -17.48 14.62
C LYS A 514 -2.87 -17.32 14.32
N GLY A 515 -3.36 -16.08 14.25
CA GLY A 515 -4.75 -15.81 13.84
C GLY A 515 -5.03 -16.22 12.40
N ALA A 516 -4.07 -15.99 11.50
CA ALA A 516 -4.18 -16.41 10.10
C ALA A 516 -4.25 -17.94 9.97
N GLU A 517 -3.48 -18.68 10.77
CA GLU A 517 -3.52 -20.15 10.85
C GLU A 517 -4.91 -20.62 11.32
N VAL A 518 -5.46 -20.04 12.39
CA VAL A 518 -6.83 -20.36 12.88
C VAL A 518 -7.89 -20.09 11.80
N ASN A 519 -7.77 -18.99 11.08
CA ASN A 519 -8.70 -18.66 10.00
C ASN A 519 -8.53 -19.62 8.81
N ALA A 520 -7.30 -20.00 8.46
CA ALA A 520 -7.03 -20.97 7.39
C ALA A 520 -7.58 -22.37 7.71
N GLU A 521 -7.49 -22.82 8.96
CA GLU A 521 -8.14 -24.07 9.43
C GLU A 521 -9.65 -24.02 9.20
N CYS A 522 -10.30 -22.89 9.49
CA CYS A 522 -11.73 -22.71 9.25
C CYS A 522 -12.06 -22.71 7.74
N VAL A 523 -11.20 -22.14 6.90
CA VAL A 523 -11.35 -22.20 5.44
C VAL A 523 -11.29 -23.64 4.95
N VAL A 524 -10.28 -24.40 5.38
CA VAL A 524 -10.11 -25.81 4.99
C VAL A 524 -11.30 -26.64 5.46
N ALA A 525 -11.75 -26.47 6.71
CA ALA A 525 -12.96 -27.13 7.23
C ALA A 525 -14.20 -26.80 6.38
N GLY A 526 -14.35 -25.53 5.97
CA GLY A 526 -15.43 -25.09 5.09
C GLY A 526 -15.36 -25.68 3.68
N LEU A 527 -14.16 -25.79 3.09
CA LEU A 527 -13.98 -26.44 1.78
C LEU A 527 -14.33 -27.93 1.83
N ARG A 528 -13.93 -28.61 2.92
CA ARG A 528 -14.18 -30.05 3.12
C ARG A 528 -15.65 -30.39 3.31
N SER A 529 -16.45 -29.46 3.84
CA SER A 529 -17.89 -29.66 4.00
C SER A 529 -18.66 -29.57 2.68
N ILE A 530 -18.05 -29.03 1.61
CA ILE A 530 -18.65 -28.99 0.28
C ILE A 530 -18.57 -30.38 -0.35
N ALA A 531 -19.73 -31.03 -0.46
CA ALA A 531 -19.85 -32.34 -1.08
C ALA A 531 -19.30 -32.35 -2.52
N ALA A 532 -18.50 -33.37 -2.82
CA ALA A 532 -17.90 -33.61 -4.14
C ALA A 532 -17.09 -32.44 -4.72
N LEU A 533 -16.52 -31.55 -3.88
CA LEU A 533 -15.57 -30.55 -4.34
C LEU A 533 -14.25 -31.22 -4.76
N PRO A 534 -13.82 -31.16 -6.04
CA PRO A 534 -12.60 -31.85 -6.48
C PRO A 534 -11.33 -31.34 -5.77
N LEU A 535 -11.34 -30.10 -5.28
CA LEU A 535 -10.26 -29.51 -4.49
C LEU A 535 -9.94 -30.32 -3.21
N ASN A 536 -10.91 -31.06 -2.65
CA ASN A 536 -10.69 -31.87 -1.45
C ASN A 536 -9.78 -33.09 -1.71
N LEU A 537 -9.63 -33.53 -2.97
CA LEU A 537 -8.77 -34.66 -3.34
C LEU A 537 -7.28 -34.32 -3.36
N VAL A 538 -6.95 -33.02 -3.40
CA VAL A 538 -5.59 -32.51 -3.45
C VAL A 538 -5.16 -31.83 -2.14
N MET A 539 -5.93 -32.00 -1.07
CA MET A 539 -5.52 -31.65 0.29
C MET A 539 -4.53 -32.69 0.83
N THR A 540 -3.67 -32.30 1.79
CA THR A 540 -2.66 -33.19 2.38
C THR A 540 -3.29 -34.40 3.11
N GLU A 541 -2.52 -35.47 3.30
CA GLU A 541 -3.02 -36.69 3.99
C GLU A 541 -3.53 -36.41 5.42
N ARG A 542 -2.90 -35.47 6.14
CA ARG A 542 -3.39 -34.98 7.45
C ARG A 542 -4.84 -34.52 7.34
N GLU A 543 -5.15 -33.75 6.31
CA GLU A 543 -6.48 -33.24 6.05
C GLU A 543 -7.42 -34.30 5.45
N GLN A 544 -6.95 -35.44 4.96
CA GLN A 544 -7.84 -36.49 4.45
C GLN A 544 -8.37 -37.40 5.58
N GLY A 545 -7.65 -37.53 6.70
CA GLY A 545 -7.98 -38.42 7.82
C GLY A 545 -9.01 -37.90 8.83
N GLU A 546 -9.14 -36.57 9.00
CA GLU A 546 -10.04 -35.98 10.00
C GLU A 546 -11.43 -35.67 9.42
N ARG A 547 -12.33 -36.64 9.22
CA ARG A 547 -13.75 -36.30 8.97
C ARG A 547 -14.34 -35.69 10.25
N VAL A 548 -14.32 -34.36 10.34
CA VAL A 548 -15.06 -33.62 11.37
C VAL A 548 -16.55 -33.90 11.16
N GLY A 549 -17.22 -34.24 12.26
CA GLY A 549 -18.62 -34.65 12.30
C GLY A 549 -19.57 -33.66 11.65
N ASP A 550 -20.64 -34.25 11.13
CA ASP A 550 -21.81 -33.69 10.44
C ASP A 550 -22.10 -32.19 10.70
N VAL A 551 -21.95 -31.37 9.66
CA VAL A 551 -22.38 -29.95 9.63
C VAL A 551 -23.60 -29.77 8.72
N SER A 552 -24.30 -30.85 8.34
CA SER A 552 -25.47 -30.77 7.46
C SER A 552 -26.78 -30.54 8.23
N ALA A 553 -26.97 -29.33 8.76
CA ALA A 553 -28.31 -28.84 9.10
C ALA A 553 -28.82 -27.96 7.95
N PRO A 554 -29.87 -28.35 7.20
CA PRO A 554 -30.36 -27.57 6.08
C PRO A 554 -31.05 -26.29 6.57
N LEU A 555 -30.59 -25.14 6.06
CA LEU A 555 -31.25 -23.85 6.21
C LEU A 555 -32.31 -23.67 5.11
N VAL A 556 -33.49 -24.27 5.24
CA VAL A 556 -34.74 -23.71 4.68
C VAL A 556 -35.94 -24.21 5.49
N SER A 557 -36.62 -23.30 6.19
CA SER A 557 -38.10 -23.23 6.25
C SER A 557 -38.50 -21.99 7.03
N SER A 558 -38.67 -20.88 6.32
CA SER A 558 -39.60 -19.84 6.75
C SER A 558 -41.01 -20.41 6.74
N ARG A 559 -41.61 -20.61 7.91
CA ARG A 559 -43.06 -20.54 8.04
C ARG A 559 -43.41 -19.55 9.14
N ALA A 560 -44.28 -18.64 8.74
CA ALA A 560 -44.96 -17.68 9.57
C ALA A 560 -45.76 -18.38 10.67
N GLU A 561 -45.74 -17.79 11.86
CA GLU A 561 -46.92 -17.38 12.64
C GLU A 561 -46.51 -16.25 13.59
#